data_AF-A0A6J7H3G7-F1
#
_entry.id   AF-A0A6J7H3G7-F1
#
_cell.length_a   1.000
_cell.length_b   1.000
_cell.length_c   1.000
_cell.angle_alpha   90.00
_cell.angle_beta   90.00
_cell.angle_gamma   90.00
#
_symmetry.space_group_name_H-M   'P 1'
#
loop_
_entity.id
_entity.type
_entity.pdbx_description
1 polymer ?
#
loop_
_entity_poly.entity_id
_entity_poly.type
_entity_poly.pdbx_seq_one_letter_code
_entity_poly.pdbx_strand_id
1 'polypeptide(L)'
;MAVLIDTPVWPWRGRLWSHLVSDTSYDELHAFVEAELGIPRRAFQGDHYDVPEELHAVAVAAGAESVPARELLARLLAAGLRVRKPGRGGAAARR
;
A
#
# COMPACT_ATOMS: atom_id res chain seq x y z
N MET A 1 0.76 -11.93 9.95
CA MET A 1 2.21 -11.69 9.72
C MET A 1 2.47 -11.91 8.26
N ALA A 2 2.12 -10.91 7.47
CA ALA A 2 2.30 -10.90 6.04
C ALA A 2 2.38 -9.46 5.54
N VAL A 3 3.21 -9.28 4.53
CA VAL A 3 3.08 -8.16 3.59
C VAL A 3 1.89 -8.47 2.70
N LEU A 4 0.97 -7.51 2.57
CA LEU A 4 -0.27 -7.65 1.81
C LEU A 4 -0.25 -6.69 0.63
N ILE A 5 -0.67 -7.16 -0.54
CA ILE A 5 -0.85 -6.32 -1.74
C ILE A 5 -2.28 -6.46 -2.27
N ASP A 6 -2.92 -5.35 -2.62
CA ASP A 6 -4.23 -5.40 -3.28
C ASP A 6 -4.14 -5.48 -4.81
N THR A 7 -5.25 -5.87 -5.43
CA THR A 7 -5.35 -5.89 -6.90
C THR A 7 -5.10 -4.49 -7.47
N PRO A 8 -4.29 -4.33 -8.53
CA PRO A 8 -4.07 -3.03 -9.15
C PRO A 8 -5.36 -2.54 -9.79
N VAL A 9 -6.02 -1.57 -9.14
CA VAL A 9 -7.29 -1.01 -9.63
C VAL A 9 -7.30 0.50 -9.62
N TRP A 10 -6.30 1.14 -9.01
CA TRP A 10 -6.27 2.60 -8.88
C TRP A 10 -5.60 3.24 -10.10
N PRO A 11 -6.33 4.00 -10.95
CA PRO A 11 -5.75 4.61 -12.14
C PRO A 11 -5.01 5.91 -11.79
N TRP A 12 -3.71 5.97 -12.10
CA TRP A 12 -2.93 7.21 -11.98
C TRP A 12 -1.78 7.26 -12.99
N ARG A 13 -1.67 8.39 -13.70
CA ARG A 13 -0.65 8.64 -14.74
C ARG A 13 -0.53 7.53 -15.81
N GLY A 14 -1.67 6.98 -16.23
CA GLY A 14 -1.72 5.96 -17.28
C GLY A 14 -1.33 4.55 -16.84
N ARG A 15 -1.28 4.28 -15.54
CA ARG A 15 -0.98 2.98 -14.94
C ARG A 15 -2.02 2.65 -13.88
N LEU A 16 -2.19 1.35 -13.61
CA LEU A 16 -2.89 0.89 -12.42
C LEU A 16 -1.92 0.76 -11.25
N TRP A 17 -2.44 0.97 -10.05
CA TRP A 17 -1.68 0.94 -8.81
C TRP A 17 -2.40 0.10 -7.77
N SER A 18 -1.58 -0.58 -6.98
CA SER A 18 -1.91 -1.34 -5.78
C SER A 18 -1.40 -0.63 -4.54
N HIS A 19 -1.97 -0.95 -3.40
CA HIS A 19 -1.43 -0.64 -2.09
C HIS A 19 -0.71 -1.86 -1.52
N LEU A 20 0.45 -1.61 -0.93
CA LEU A 20 1.26 -2.59 -0.22
C LEU A 20 1.41 -2.18 1.24
N VAL A 21 1.07 -3.08 2.16
CA VAL A 21 1.12 -2.85 3.61
C VAL A 21 1.73 -4.04 4.33
N SER A 22 2.06 -3.88 5.62
CA SER A 22 2.27 -4.99 6.54
C SER A 22 1.15 -4.99 7.58
N ASP A 23 0.74 -6.19 8.02
CA ASP A 23 -0.16 -6.39 9.16
C ASP A 23 0.58 -6.53 10.51
N THR A 24 1.89 -6.28 10.53
CA THR A 24 2.76 -6.55 11.68
C THR A 24 3.64 -5.35 12.06
N SER A 25 4.40 -4.79 11.10
CA SER A 25 5.26 -3.64 11.39
C SER A 25 5.66 -2.89 10.11
N TYR A 26 6.00 -1.61 10.23
CA TYR A 26 6.57 -0.87 9.11
C TYR A 26 7.98 -1.33 8.76
N ASP A 27 8.78 -1.79 9.72
CA ASP A 27 10.14 -2.26 9.47
C ASP A 27 10.17 -3.45 8.51
N GLU A 28 9.26 -4.42 8.69
CA GLU A 28 9.06 -5.52 7.74
C GLU A 28 8.68 -5.01 6.35
N LEU A 29 7.74 -4.05 6.28
CA LEU A 29 7.31 -3.46 5.02
C LEU A 29 8.47 -2.75 4.31
N HIS A 30 9.33 -2.05 5.04
CA HIS A 30 10.49 -1.38 4.47
C HIS A 30 11.52 -2.36 3.96
N ALA A 31 11.84 -3.39 4.74
CA ALA A 31 12.79 -4.43 4.36
C ALA A 31 12.31 -5.16 3.09
N PHE A 32 11.02 -5.52 3.02
CA PHE A 32 10.43 -6.16 1.84
C PHE A 32 10.54 -5.28 0.60
N VAL A 33 10.15 -4.00 0.71
CA VAL A 33 10.16 -3.08 -0.43
C VAL A 33 11.58 -2.80 -0.95
N GLU A 34 12.54 -2.66 -0.04
CA GLU A 34 13.95 -2.44 -0.38
C GLU A 34 14.55 -3.66 -1.10
N ALA A 35 14.29 -4.87 -0.58
CA ALA A 35 14.83 -6.10 -1.14
C ALA A 35 14.21 -6.48 -2.49
N GLU A 36 12.89 -6.32 -2.62
CA GLU A 36 12.14 -7.00 -3.69
C GLU A 36 11.64 -6.05 -4.78
N LEU A 37 11.36 -4.79 -4.45
CA LEU A 37 10.66 -3.87 -5.37
C LEU A 37 11.51 -2.68 -5.81
N GLY A 38 12.63 -2.39 -5.13
CA GLY A 38 13.49 -1.25 -5.44
C GLY A 38 12.80 0.11 -5.31
N ILE A 39 11.65 0.18 -4.62
CA ILE A 39 10.91 1.43 -4.42
C ILE A 39 11.61 2.21 -3.28
N PRO A 40 11.98 3.48 -3.48
CA PRO A 40 12.75 4.22 -2.49
C PRO A 40 11.92 4.49 -1.23
N ARG A 41 12.57 4.47 -0.05
CA ARG A 41 11.96 4.70 1.27
C ARG A 41 11.07 5.96 1.36
N ARG A 42 11.43 7.02 0.62
CA ARG A 42 10.67 8.29 0.54
C ARG A 42 9.28 8.16 -0.10
N ALA A 43 8.99 7.06 -0.79
CA ALA A 43 7.69 6.78 -1.38
C ALA A 43 6.67 6.25 -0.34
N PHE A 44 7.13 5.94 0.88
CA PHE A 44 6.25 5.52 1.96
C PHE A 44 5.26 6.62 2.33
N GLN A 45 3.97 6.28 2.37
CA GLN A 45 2.87 7.23 2.54
C GLN A 45 2.36 7.34 3.99
N GLY A 46 3.14 6.86 4.95
CA GLY A 46 2.82 6.86 6.38
C GLY A 46 2.40 5.49 6.90
N ASP A 47 1.75 4.67 6.06
CA ASP A 47 1.34 3.31 6.40
C ASP A 47 1.34 2.29 5.25
N HIS A 48 1.60 2.75 4.02
CA HIS A 48 1.64 1.90 2.83
C HIS A 48 2.65 2.43 1.81
N TYR A 49 2.93 1.60 0.81
CA TYR A 49 3.50 2.00 -0.47
C TYR A 49 2.46 1.85 -1.57
N ASP A 50 2.49 2.76 -2.54
CA ASP A 50 1.79 2.56 -3.81
C ASP A 50 2.72 1.77 -4.74
N VAL A 51 2.26 0.62 -5.20
CA VAL A 51 2.99 -0.30 -6.07
C VAL A 51 2.33 -0.26 -7.44
N PRO A 52 3.07 0.06 -8.51
CA PRO A 52 2.48 0.07 -9.84
C PRO A 52 2.25 -1.35 -10.36
N GLU A 53 1.31 -1.50 -11.30
CA GLU A 53 0.83 -2.81 -11.76
C GLU A 53 1.93 -3.76 -12.24
N GLU A 54 3.00 -3.27 -12.88
CA GLU A 54 4.08 -4.13 -13.35
C GLU A 54 4.91 -4.77 -12.22
N LEU A 55 4.87 -4.19 -11.02
CA LEU A 55 5.54 -4.72 -9.83
C LEU A 55 4.63 -5.59 -8.97
N HIS A 56 3.32 -5.66 -9.26
CA HIS A 56 2.39 -6.47 -8.48
C HIS A 56 2.78 -7.96 -8.51
N ALA A 57 3.06 -8.51 -9.70
CA ALA A 57 3.46 -9.91 -9.83
C ALA A 57 4.81 -10.20 -9.13
N VAL A 58 5.73 -9.23 -9.12
CA VAL A 58 7.00 -9.33 -8.39
C VAL A 58 6.75 -9.41 -6.89
N ALA A 59 5.91 -8.52 -6.35
CA ALA A 59 5.56 -8.53 -4.93
C ALA A 59 4.93 -9.88 -4.52
N VAL A 60 4.01 -10.41 -5.31
CA VAL A 60 3.38 -11.71 -5.03
C VAL A 60 4.41 -12.85 -5.10
N ALA A 61 5.28 -12.85 -6.12
CA ALA A 61 6.34 -13.86 -6.25
C ALA A 61 7.34 -13.81 -5.09
N ALA A 62 7.59 -12.63 -4.53
CA ALA A 62 8.45 -12.42 -3.36
C ALA A 62 7.77 -12.75 -2.02
N GLY A 63 6.49 -13.14 -2.03
CA GLY A 63 5.77 -13.60 -0.84
C GLY A 63 4.75 -12.61 -0.26
N ALA A 64 4.45 -11.50 -0.94
CA ALA A 64 3.30 -10.67 -0.57
C ALA A 64 1.99 -11.41 -0.84
N GLU A 65 1.09 -11.42 0.14
CA GLU A 65 -0.23 -12.04 0.01
C GLU A 65 -1.14 -11.11 -0.80
N SER A 66 -1.61 -11.59 -1.97
CA SER A 66 -2.57 -10.84 -2.77
C SER A 66 -3.97 -10.98 -2.18
N VAL A 67 -4.54 -9.87 -1.72
CA VAL A 67 -5.85 -9.83 -1.05
C VAL A 67 -6.72 -8.69 -1.61
N PRO A 68 -8.05 -8.73 -1.45
CA PRO A 68 -8.87 -7.59 -1.81
C PRO A 68 -8.56 -6.35 -0.94
N ALA A 69 -8.67 -5.15 -1.51
CA ALA A 69 -8.40 -3.89 -0.80
C ALA A 69 -9.15 -3.74 0.54
N ARG A 70 -10.39 -4.25 0.62
CA ARG A 70 -11.19 -4.24 1.86
C ARG A 70 -10.54 -5.05 2.98
N GLU A 71 -9.92 -6.17 2.63
CA GLU A 71 -9.28 -7.08 3.57
C GLU A 71 -7.91 -6.55 3.98
N LEU A 72 -7.15 -6.03 3.02
CA LEU A 72 -5.91 -5.30 3.27
C LEU A 72 -6.12 -4.21 4.31
N LEU A 73 -7.14 -3.35 4.10
CA LEU A 73 -7.46 -2.26 5.03
C LEU A 73 -7.90 -2.80 6.40
N ALA A 74 -8.70 -3.87 6.45
CA ALA A 74 -9.14 -4.47 7.70
C ALA A 74 -7.96 -5.00 8.54
N ARG A 75 -7.01 -5.71 7.91
CA ARG A 75 -5.81 -6.23 8.59
C ARG A 75 -4.88 -5.10 9.03
N LEU A 76 -4.69 -4.07 8.20
CA LEU A 76 -3.92 -2.87 8.58
C LEU A 76 -4.51 -2.14 9.80
N LEU A 77 -5.84 -2.02 9.84
CA LEU A 77 -6.55 -1.43 10.98
C LEU A 77 -6.43 -2.30 12.24
N ALA A 78 -6.58 -3.61 12.11
CA ALA A 78 -6.42 -4.55 13.22
C ALA A 78 -5.00 -4.54 13.80
N ALA A 79 -3.99 -4.31 12.96
CA ALA A 79 -2.60 -4.14 13.37
C ALA A 79 -2.32 -2.78 14.07
N GLY A 80 -3.28 -1.84 14.06
CA GLY A 80 -3.07 -0.49 14.61
C GLY A 80 -2.14 0.38 13.75
N LEU A 81 -1.86 -0.02 12.51
CA LEU A 81 -0.87 0.61 11.63
C LEU A 81 -1.50 1.60 10.64
N ARG A 82 -2.83 1.78 10.61
CA ARG A 82 -3.46 2.76 9.71
C ARG A 82 -3.21 4.19 10.19
N VAL A 83 -2.56 5.00 9.35
CA VAL A 83 -2.39 6.44 9.57
C VAL A 83 -3.46 7.21 8.81
N ARG A 84 -4.44 7.75 9.55
CA ARG A 84 -5.42 8.67 8.95
C ARG A 84 -4.72 9.97 8.57
N LYS A 85 -4.62 10.25 7.27
CA LYS A 85 -4.24 11.58 6.79
C LYS A 85 -5.33 12.57 7.27
N PRO A 86 -4.99 13.68 7.95
CA PRO A 86 -5.97 14.72 8.24
C PRO A 86 -6.62 15.09 6.92
N GLY A 87 -7.95 15.05 6.85
CA GLY A 87 -8.66 15.35 5.62
C GLY A 87 -8.13 16.67 5.08
N ARG A 88 -7.61 16.67 3.84
CA ARG A 88 -7.59 17.91 3.07
C ARG A 88 -9.04 18.34 3.05
N GLY A 89 -9.39 19.35 3.84
CA GLY A 89 -10.72 19.92 3.84
C GLY A 89 -11.10 20.14 2.39
N GLY A 90 -12.08 19.39 1.90
CA GLY A 90 -12.70 19.70 0.63
C GLY A 90 -13.23 21.11 0.80
N ALA A 91 -12.57 22.07 0.15
CA ALA A 91 -13.15 23.39 -0.01
C ALA A 91 -14.49 23.15 -0.67
N ALA A 92 -15.56 23.34 0.10
CA ALA A 92 -16.91 23.32 -0.37
C ALA A 92 -17.04 24.44 -1.41
N ALA A 93 -16.89 24.08 -2.68
CA ALA A 93 -17.42 24.87 -3.77
C ALA A 93 -18.94 24.69 -3.73
N ARG A 94 -19.60 25.47 -2.86
CA ARG A 94 -20.99 25.87 -3.03
C ARG A 94 -20.95 27.33 -3.46
N ARG A 95 -21.26 27.57 -4.72
CA ARG A 95 -21.86 28.82 -5.20
C ARG A 95 -23.14 28.45 -5.92
#